data_AF-A0A7C6ZMX1-F1
#
_entry.id   AF-A0A7C6ZMX1-F1
#
_cell.length_a   1.000
_cell.length_b   1.000
_cell.length_c   1.000
_cell.angle_alpha   90.00
_cell.angle_beta   90.00
_cell.angle_gamma   90.00
#
_symmetry.space_group_name_H-M   'P 1'
#
loop_
_entity.id
_entity.type
_entity.pdbx_description
1 polymer ?
#
loop_
_entity_poly.entity_id
_entity_poly.type
_entity_poly.pdbx_seq_one_letter_code
_entity_poly.pdbx_strand_id
1 'polypeptide(L)'
;MAHSHAQDQKRGGIRKTEVSRVGSLVFVLNGHIPYCKKSGVWPFGEEWVFEAIADTYIPLLDVITGLEEKGIAANLTISISPVLLEQLRDSYMISRFEEYLREKI
;
A
#
# COMPACT_ATOMS: atom_id res chain seq x y z
N MET A 1 -13.40 -37.24 70.64
CA MET A 1 -12.90 -35.89 71.00
C MET A 1 -11.82 -35.56 69.96
N ALA A 2 -12.20 -35.00 68.82
CA ALA A 2 -12.31 -33.55 68.53
C ALA A 2 -11.00 -33.01 67.93
N HIS A 3 -11.16 -32.11 66.93
CA HIS A 3 -10.16 -31.35 66.16
C HIS A 3 -9.63 -32.08 64.91
N SER A 4 -10.24 -31.91 63.72
CA SER A 4 -10.32 -30.70 62.88
C SER A 4 -8.94 -30.10 62.58
N HIS A 5 -8.41 -30.38 61.40
CA HIS A 5 -7.69 -29.39 60.61
C HIS A 5 -7.88 -29.71 59.13
N ALA A 6 -8.90 -29.05 58.58
CA ALA A 6 -9.05 -28.83 57.16
C ALA A 6 -8.05 -27.76 56.69
N GLN A 7 -7.77 -27.82 55.38
CA GLN A 7 -7.17 -26.77 54.53
C GLN A 7 -5.65 -26.63 54.54
N ASP A 8 -5.02 -27.10 53.45
CA ASP A 8 -4.22 -26.19 52.62
C ASP A 8 -4.47 -26.52 51.14
N GLN A 9 -5.58 -25.99 50.65
CA GLN A 9 -5.94 -26.05 49.24
C GLN A 9 -5.04 -25.06 48.50
N LYS A 10 -3.97 -25.60 47.88
CA LYS A 10 -3.15 -24.89 46.89
C LYS A 10 -4.07 -24.25 45.84
N ARG A 11 -4.36 -22.96 46.03
CA ARG A 11 -5.03 -22.12 45.03
C ARG A 11 -4.08 -22.01 43.86
N GLY A 12 -4.33 -22.84 42.85
CA GLY A 12 -3.75 -22.68 41.52
C GLY A 12 -4.04 -21.27 41.04
N GLY A 13 -2.99 -20.43 41.02
CA GLY A 13 -3.07 -19.10 40.46
C GLY A 13 -3.47 -19.22 39.00
N ILE A 14 -4.67 -18.73 38.68
CA ILE A 14 -5.13 -18.54 37.32
C ILE A 14 -4.13 -17.56 36.69
N ARG A 15 -3.25 -18.06 35.80
CA ARG A 15 -2.46 -17.19 34.93
C ARG A 15 -3.48 -16.40 34.11
N LYS A 16 -3.67 -15.12 34.42
CA LYS A 16 -4.37 -14.20 33.54
C LYS A 16 -3.58 -14.18 32.24
N THR A 17 -4.08 -14.83 31.20
CA THR A 17 -3.56 -14.67 29.85
C THR A 17 -3.74 -13.20 29.50
N GLU A 18 -2.66 -12.43 29.50
CA GLU A 18 -2.68 -11.09 28.92
C GLU A 18 -3.02 -11.24 27.44
N VAL A 19 -4.26 -10.90 27.08
CA VAL A 19 -4.65 -10.79 25.69
C VAL A 19 -3.98 -9.53 25.17
N SER A 20 -2.86 -9.69 24.44
CA SER A 20 -2.30 -8.59 23.67
C SER A 20 -3.34 -8.17 22.64
N ARG A 21 -3.92 -6.98 22.82
CA ARG A 21 -4.82 -6.41 21.82
C ARG A 21 -3.96 -5.87 20.69
N VAL A 22 -3.76 -6.70 19.68
CA VAL A 22 -3.15 -6.27 18.42
C VAL A 22 -4.26 -5.66 17.57
N GLY A 23 -4.12 -4.38 17.21
CA GLY A 23 -5.02 -3.71 16.27
C GLY A 23 -4.67 -4.03 14.81
N SER A 24 -5.55 -3.67 13.88
CA SER A 24 -5.31 -3.83 12.44
C SER A 24 -4.86 -2.51 11.80
N LEU A 25 -3.90 -2.57 10.88
CA LEU A 25 -3.48 -1.46 10.02
C LEU A 25 -3.69 -1.87 8.57
N VAL A 26 -4.30 -0.99 7.76
CA VAL A 26 -4.49 -1.20 6.32
C VAL A 26 -4.12 0.08 5.59
N PHE A 27 -3.27 -0.04 4.57
CA PHE A 27 -3.01 1.05 3.63
C PHE A 27 -4.07 1.05 2.52
N VAL A 28 -4.66 2.22 2.27
CA VAL A 28 -5.53 2.46 1.12
C VAL A 28 -4.92 3.59 0.29
N LEU A 29 -4.29 3.22 -0.82
CA LEU A 29 -3.60 4.14 -1.71
C LEU A 29 -4.54 4.55 -2.83
N ASN A 30 -4.77 5.85 -3.02
CA ASN A 30 -5.69 6.38 -4.03
C ASN A 30 -4.94 7.19 -5.09
N GLY A 31 -4.82 6.63 -6.29
CA GLY A 31 -4.24 7.28 -7.46
C GLY A 31 -5.30 8.02 -8.27
N HIS A 32 -5.17 9.33 -8.37
CA HIS A 32 -6.05 10.18 -9.18
C HIS A 32 -5.28 11.34 -9.80
N ILE A 33 -5.43 11.50 -11.11
CA ILE A 33 -4.95 12.66 -11.88
C ILE A 33 -6.09 13.01 -12.84
N PRO A 34 -6.44 14.30 -13.01
CA PRO A 34 -7.42 14.71 -14.01
C PRO A 34 -6.96 14.33 -15.42
N TYR A 35 -7.84 14.50 -16.41
CA TYR A 35 -7.48 14.27 -17.81
C TYR A 35 -6.50 15.36 -18.28
N CYS A 36 -5.25 14.96 -18.49
CA CYS A 36 -4.11 15.83 -18.80
C CYS A 36 -3.61 15.66 -20.24
N LYS A 37 -3.95 14.55 -20.91
CA LYS A 37 -3.58 14.28 -22.31
C LYS A 37 -3.92 15.48 -23.20
N LYS A 38 -2.91 15.97 -23.95
CA LYS A 38 -2.98 17.11 -24.87
C LYS A 38 -3.50 18.41 -24.26
N SER A 39 -3.42 18.56 -22.93
CA SER A 39 -3.91 19.75 -22.20
C SER A 39 -2.79 20.73 -21.83
N GLY A 40 -1.59 20.55 -22.40
CA GLY A 40 -0.35 21.21 -21.99
C GLY A 40 0.69 20.18 -21.56
N VAL A 41 1.98 20.50 -21.71
CA VAL A 41 3.07 19.59 -21.33
C VAL A 41 3.68 20.03 -20.00
N TRP A 42 4.12 21.29 -19.91
CA TRP A 42 4.79 21.89 -18.75
C TRP A 42 4.22 23.30 -18.48
N PRO A 43 4.09 23.76 -17.21
CA PRO A 43 4.35 23.05 -15.95
C PRO A 43 3.14 22.24 -15.45
N PHE A 44 2.03 22.32 -16.16
CA PHE A 44 0.77 21.65 -15.82
C PHE A 44 0.28 20.89 -17.05
N GLY A 45 -0.13 19.64 -16.86
CA GLY A 45 -0.62 18.78 -17.94
C GLY A 45 0.00 17.40 -17.90
N GLU A 46 0.52 16.95 -19.02
CA GLU A 46 0.98 15.56 -19.20
C GLU A 46 2.11 15.16 -18.25
N GLU A 47 2.98 16.11 -17.89
CA GLU A 47 4.10 15.86 -16.99
C GLU A 47 3.68 15.32 -15.63
N TRP A 48 2.52 15.74 -15.09
CA TRP A 48 2.02 15.18 -13.84
C TRP A 48 1.78 13.67 -13.92
N VAL A 49 1.32 13.19 -15.08
CA VAL A 49 1.14 11.75 -15.31
C VAL A 49 2.50 11.07 -15.40
N PHE A 50 3.48 11.69 -16.06
CA PHE A 50 4.81 11.12 -16.23
C PHE A 50 5.59 11.06 -14.90
N GLU A 51 5.55 12.11 -14.10
CA GLU A 51 6.11 12.15 -12.75
C GLU A 51 5.46 11.08 -11.87
N ALA A 52 4.13 10.97 -11.89
CA ALA A 52 3.43 9.95 -11.12
C ALA A 52 3.80 8.52 -11.56
N ILE A 53 3.98 8.26 -12.86
CA ILE A 53 4.45 6.96 -13.34
C ILE A 53 5.87 6.68 -12.84
N ALA A 54 6.81 7.60 -13.10
CA ALA A 54 8.24 7.41 -12.81
C ALA A 54 8.54 7.35 -11.31
N ASP A 55 7.95 8.24 -10.53
CA ASP A 55 8.36 8.49 -9.15
C ASP A 55 7.42 7.81 -8.14
N THR A 56 6.25 7.31 -8.57
CA THR A 56 5.27 6.64 -7.68
C THR A 56 4.84 5.26 -8.16
N TYR A 57 4.26 5.12 -9.36
CA TYR A 57 3.61 3.87 -9.76
C TYR A 57 4.59 2.74 -10.05
N ILE A 58 5.67 3.00 -10.79
CA ILE A 58 6.71 2.00 -11.05
C ILE A 58 7.41 1.59 -9.73
N PRO A 59 7.91 2.52 -8.89
CA PRO A 59 8.50 2.15 -7.60
C PRO A 59 7.54 1.38 -6.68
N LEU A 60 6.25 1.72 -6.67
CA LEU A 60 5.25 1.00 -5.90
C LEU A 60 5.09 -0.45 -6.40
N LEU A 61 5.07 -0.65 -7.72
CA LEU A 61 5.03 -1.99 -8.31
C LEU A 61 6.27 -2.79 -7.92
N ASP A 62 7.47 -2.19 -7.98
CA ASP A 62 8.73 -2.84 -7.58
C ASP A 62 8.73 -3.28 -6.11
N VAL A 63 8.14 -2.49 -5.22
CA VAL A 63 7.98 -2.86 -3.80
C VAL A 63 7.01 -4.04 -3.67
N ILE A 64 5.88 -4.01 -4.37
CA ILE A 64 4.87 -5.08 -4.28
C ILE A 64 5.43 -6.40 -4.82
N THR A 65 6.09 -6.39 -5.98
CA THR A 65 6.73 -7.58 -6.56
C THR A 65 7.88 -8.07 -5.67
N GLY A 66 8.69 -7.17 -5.11
CA GLY A 66 9.76 -7.54 -4.18
C GLY A 66 9.27 -8.14 -2.84
N LEU A 67 8.03 -7.85 -2.42
CA LEU A 67 7.39 -8.53 -1.29
C LEU A 67 6.89 -9.92 -1.68
N GLU A 68 6.30 -10.05 -2.87
CA GLU A 68 5.85 -11.33 -3.43
C GLU A 68 7.02 -12.32 -3.55
N GLU A 69 8.16 -11.88 -4.08
CA GLU A 69 9.39 -12.70 -4.19
C GLU A 69 9.91 -13.21 -2.85
N LYS A 70 9.65 -12.47 -1.76
CA LYS A 70 10.01 -12.85 -0.38
C LYS A 70 8.94 -13.72 0.30
N GLY A 71 7.85 -14.04 -0.39
CA GLY A 71 6.71 -14.77 0.17
C GLY A 71 5.89 -13.96 1.19
N ILE A 72 5.97 -12.62 1.14
CA ILE A 72 5.25 -11.73 2.05
C ILE A 72 4.03 -11.16 1.30
N ALA A 73 2.82 -11.42 1.80
CA ALA A 73 1.61 -10.85 1.22
C ALA A 73 1.56 -9.33 1.39
N ALA A 74 1.44 -8.59 0.28
CA ALA A 74 1.22 -7.15 0.29
C ALA A 74 -0.24 -6.82 0.68
N ASN A 75 -0.51 -6.72 1.98
CA ASN A 75 -1.84 -6.42 2.53
C ASN A 75 -2.19 -4.92 2.41
N LEU A 76 -2.41 -4.45 1.18
CA LEU A 76 -2.81 -3.07 0.87
C LEU A 76 -3.95 -3.04 -0.15
N THR A 77 -4.63 -1.90 -0.23
CA THR A 77 -5.64 -1.63 -1.26
C THR A 77 -5.15 -0.48 -2.14
N ILE A 78 -5.27 -0.63 -3.46
CA ILE A 78 -5.01 0.44 -4.43
C ILE A 78 -6.30 0.77 -5.15
N SER A 79 -6.71 2.03 -5.11
CA SER A 79 -7.77 2.58 -5.95
C SER A 79 -7.13 3.45 -7.02
N ILE A 80 -7.51 3.25 -8.28
CA ILE A 80 -7.07 4.07 -9.41
C ILE A 80 -8.31 4.56 -10.13
N SER A 81 -8.44 5.89 -10.28
CA SER A 81 -9.61 6.46 -10.95
C SER A 81 -9.70 6.03 -12.42
N PRO A 82 -10.91 5.81 -12.98
CA PRO A 82 -11.06 5.40 -14.38
C PRO A 82 -10.39 6.35 -15.38
N VAL A 83 -10.48 7.66 -15.14
CA VAL A 83 -9.84 8.69 -15.98
C VAL A 83 -8.31 8.57 -16.01
N LEU A 84 -7.69 8.18 -14.90
CA LEU A 84 -6.26 7.92 -14.84
C LEU A 84 -5.91 6.63 -15.58
N LEU A 85 -6.68 5.55 -15.39
CA LEU A 85 -6.46 4.29 -16.10
C LEU A 85 -6.52 4.44 -17.62
N GLU A 86 -7.47 5.24 -18.13
CA GLU A 86 -7.55 5.53 -19.57
C GLU A 86 -6.29 6.24 -20.10
N GLN A 87 -5.72 7.16 -19.33
CA GLN A 87 -4.47 7.84 -19.71
C GLN A 87 -3.26 6.91 -19.62
N LEU A 88 -3.19 6.04 -18.61
CA LEU A 88 -2.08 5.09 -18.44
C LEU A 88 -2.04 4.02 -19.55
N ARG A 89 -3.21 3.69 -20.15
CA ARG A 89 -3.32 2.72 -21.25
C ARG A 89 -3.18 3.33 -22.64
N ASP A 90 -3.14 4.66 -22.74
CA ASP A 90 -3.15 5.37 -24.01
C ASP A 90 -1.77 5.31 -24.68
N SER A 91 -1.74 4.88 -25.95
CA SER A 91 -0.48 4.70 -26.69
C SER A 91 0.31 5.99 -26.89
N TYR A 92 -0.39 7.13 -27.02
CA TYR A 92 0.28 8.44 -27.10
C TYR A 92 0.91 8.84 -25.76
N MET A 93 0.22 8.60 -24.64
CA MET A 93 0.80 8.87 -23.31
C MET A 93 2.02 7.98 -23.05
N ILE A 94 1.97 6.71 -23.47
CA ILE A 94 3.12 5.79 -23.34
C ILE A 94 4.31 6.30 -24.15
N SER A 95 4.13 6.69 -25.42
CA SER A 95 5.25 7.20 -26.23
C SER A 95 5.85 8.48 -25.65
N ARG A 96 5.01 9.38 -25.14
CA ARG A 96 5.44 10.63 -24.50
C ARG A 96 6.15 10.39 -23.17
N PHE A 97 5.75 9.37 -22.42
CA PHE A 97 6.46 8.96 -21.21
C PHE A 97 7.88 8.46 -21.52
N GLU A 98 8.07 7.69 -22.61
CA GLU A 98 9.42 7.30 -23.04
C GLU A 98 10.29 8.50 -23.44
N GLU A 99 9.70 9.52 -24.07
CA GLU A 99 10.39 10.78 -24.38
C GLU A 99 10.78 11.51 -23.09
N TYR A 100 9.86 11.63 -22.13
CA TYR A 100 10.12 12.20 -20.81
C TYR A 100 11.28 11.48 -20.08
N LEU A 101 11.33 10.15 -20.10
CA LEU A 101 12.42 9.39 -19.48
C LEU A 101 13.77 9.64 -20.15
N ARG A 102 13.81 9.80 -21.48
CA ARG A 102 15.06 10.13 -22.21
C ARG A 102 15.58 11.53 -21.89
N GLU A 103 14.70 12.46 -21.53
CA GLU A 103 15.10 13.81 -21.12
C GLU A 103 15.56 13.85 -19.65
N LYS A 104 15.03 12.97 -18.80
CA LYS A 104 15.34 12.89 -17.35
C LYS A 104 16.65 12.15 -17.03
N ILE A 105 17.19 11.35 -17.96
CA ILE A 105 18.43 10.54 -17.85
C ILE A 105 19.55 11.19 -18.65
#